data_AF-A0A0N5BT43-F1
#
_entry.id   AF-A0A0N5BT43-F1
#
_cell.length_a   1.000
_cell.length_b   1.000
_cell.length_c   1.000
_cell.angle_alpha   90.00
_cell.angle_beta   90.00
_cell.angle_gamma   90.00
#
_symmetry.space_group_name_H-M   'P 1'
#
loop_
_entity.id
_entity.type
_entity.pdbx_description
1 polymer ?
#
loop_
_entity_poly.entity_id
_entity_poly.type
_entity_poly.pdbx_seq_one_letter_code
_entity_poly.pdbx_strand_id
1 'polypeptide(L)'
;MKITQDEITDGRIDRLSEWKVFMIKQHPVNRFLDVYMRFCQKYREKNKVKCLNCFSDLNCIISKMYKLIDKKSRNVMDKSYHEEYFFPYTWNFSPIEGIDINIIDMENDNQMKFKIGKELIHLNISTHNIKDTFNIISNFSKSYADRKNKIRRKLNGETLYYNKLLLRKFASMYYCDFKYFGFDIPQFKKLMYF
;
A
#
# COMPACT_ATOMS: atom_id res chain seq x y z
N MET A 1 15.40 7.56 7.71
CA MET A 1 14.71 8.19 8.85
C MET A 1 14.30 7.07 9.79
N LYS A 2 15.09 6.79 10.83
CA LYS A 2 14.79 5.76 11.83
C LYS A 2 13.55 6.20 12.58
N ILE A 3 12.52 5.36 12.67
CA ILE A 3 11.46 5.55 13.66
C ILE A 3 12.17 5.35 15.00
N THR A 4 12.35 6.41 15.76
CA THR A 4 12.97 6.33 17.09
C THR A 4 11.91 5.89 18.09
N GLN A 5 12.35 5.28 19.19
CA GLN A 5 11.52 4.90 20.34
C GLN A 5 10.56 6.05 20.74
N ASP A 6 11.03 7.29 20.60
CA ASP A 6 10.33 8.51 20.97
C ASP A 6 9.04 8.76 20.16
N GLU A 7 9.00 8.36 18.88
CA GLU A 7 7.80 8.51 18.02
C GLU A 7 6.70 7.50 18.36
N ILE A 8 7.05 6.44 19.09
CA ILE A 8 6.14 5.38 19.53
C ILE A 8 5.60 5.70 20.95
N THR A 9 6.34 6.47 21.74
CA THR A 9 6.00 6.81 23.14
C THR A 9 5.00 7.96 23.32
N ASP A 10 4.68 8.75 22.29
CA ASP A 10 3.62 9.80 22.39
C ASP A 10 2.19 9.20 22.53
N GLY A 11 2.09 7.87 22.55
CA GLY A 11 0.92 7.11 22.98
C GLY A 11 1.28 5.76 23.61
N ARG A 12 1.79 5.75 24.84
CA ARG A 12 1.86 4.58 25.77
C ARG A 12 2.32 3.24 25.15
N ILE A 13 3.50 3.20 24.56
CA ILE A 13 4.17 1.94 24.22
C ILE A 13 5.49 1.89 24.98
N ASP A 14 5.41 1.44 26.23
CA ASP A 14 6.56 1.44 27.14
C ASP A 14 7.61 0.37 26.78
N ARG A 15 7.19 -0.71 26.09
CA ARG A 15 8.05 -1.84 25.71
C ARG A 15 7.62 -2.53 24.41
N LEU A 16 8.19 -2.13 23.28
CA LEU A 16 7.88 -2.69 21.96
C LEU A 16 8.06 -4.22 21.85
N SER A 17 8.96 -4.81 22.63
CA SER A 17 9.18 -6.26 22.68
C SER A 17 7.97 -7.06 23.18
N GLU A 18 7.04 -6.40 23.88
CA GLU A 18 5.80 -7.02 24.40
C GLU A 18 4.66 -6.96 23.37
N TRP A 19 4.87 -6.28 22.24
CA TRP A 19 3.85 -6.09 21.20
C TRP A 19 4.00 -7.07 20.05
N LYS A 20 2.86 -7.53 19.55
CA LYS A 20 2.77 -8.24 18.28
C LYS A 20 2.48 -7.24 17.18
N VAL A 21 3.48 -7.03 16.32
CA VAL A 21 3.37 -6.07 15.20
C VAL A 21 3.03 -6.82 13.92
N PHE A 22 1.92 -6.42 13.30
CA PHE A 22 1.51 -6.92 12.00
C PHE A 22 1.67 -5.82 10.94
N MET A 23 2.16 -6.21 9.77
CA MET A 23 2.21 -5.34 8.61
C MET A 23 1.35 -5.94 7.51
N ILE A 24 0.40 -5.18 7.00
CA ILE A 24 -0.42 -5.60 5.85
C ILE A 24 0.26 -5.09 4.59
N LYS A 25 0.72 -5.99 3.72
CA LYS A 25 1.27 -5.65 2.41
C LYS A 25 0.20 -5.73 1.33
N GLN A 26 0.31 -4.85 0.34
CA GLN A 26 -0.54 -4.82 -0.84
C GLN A 26 0.34 -4.69 -2.07
N HIS A 27 -0.01 -5.36 -3.17
CA HIS A 27 0.74 -5.24 -4.42
C HIS A 27 0.82 -3.76 -4.86
N PRO A 28 2.01 -3.22 -5.20
CA PRO A 28 2.19 -1.78 -5.45
C PRO A 28 1.25 -1.22 -6.53
N VAL A 29 0.98 -2.00 -7.58
CA VAL A 29 0.02 -1.63 -8.63
C VAL A 29 -1.39 -1.47 -8.07
N ASN A 30 -1.88 -2.43 -7.29
CA ASN A 30 -3.24 -2.38 -6.75
C ASN A 30 -3.39 -1.21 -5.78
N ARG A 31 -2.37 -0.97 -4.95
CA ARG A 31 -2.32 0.17 -4.05
C ARG A 31 -2.42 1.50 -4.79
N PHE A 32 -1.58 1.70 -5.79
CA PHE A 32 -1.59 2.94 -6.58
C PHE A 32 -2.95 3.17 -7.24
N LEU A 33 -3.53 2.12 -7.82
CA LEU A 33 -4.82 2.19 -8.51
C LEU A 33 -6.00 2.43 -7.54
N ASP A 34 -5.96 1.88 -6.33
CA ASP A 34 -6.94 2.18 -5.28
C ASP A 34 -6.94 3.68 -4.95
N VAL A 35 -5.75 4.26 -4.72
CA VAL A 35 -5.58 5.69 -4.42
C VAL A 35 -6.02 6.54 -5.60
N TYR A 36 -5.59 6.20 -6.82
CA TYR A 36 -6.01 6.85 -8.05
C TYR A 36 -7.53 6.85 -8.23
N MET A 37 -8.18 5.70 -8.02
CA MET A 37 -9.63 5.60 -8.13
C MET A 37 -10.36 6.41 -7.07
N ARG A 38 -9.81 6.46 -5.85
CA ARG A 38 -10.40 7.19 -4.72
C ARG A 38 -10.34 8.70 -4.92
N PHE A 39 -9.23 9.22 -5.43
CA PHE A 39 -8.99 10.66 -5.48
C PHE A 39 -9.11 11.27 -6.87
N CYS A 40 -8.69 10.56 -7.92
CA CYS A 40 -8.39 11.16 -9.22
C CYS A 40 -9.44 10.87 -10.30
N GLN A 41 -10.17 9.77 -10.18
CA GLN A 41 -11.18 9.37 -11.16
C GLN A 41 -12.55 10.04 -11.00
N LYS A 42 -12.79 10.79 -9.91
CA LYS A 42 -13.98 11.63 -9.78
C LYS A 42 -13.51 13.08 -9.71
N TYR A 43 -13.97 13.93 -10.64
CA TYR A 43 -13.70 15.35 -10.56
C TYR A 43 -14.25 15.89 -9.25
N ARG A 44 -13.34 16.32 -8.38
CA ARG A 44 -13.60 17.03 -7.14
C ARG A 44 -12.51 18.05 -7.05
N GLU A 45 -12.86 19.33 -7.02
CA GLU A 45 -11.89 20.42 -7.02
C GLU A 45 -10.87 20.28 -5.87
N LYS A 46 -11.34 19.85 -4.69
CA LYS A 46 -10.49 19.50 -3.53
C LYS A 46 -9.46 18.39 -3.76
N ASN A 47 -9.60 17.59 -4.81
CA ASN A 47 -8.66 16.53 -5.18
C ASN A 47 -7.71 16.95 -6.31
N LYS A 48 -7.89 18.14 -6.90
CA LYS A 48 -7.07 18.63 -8.00
C LYS A 48 -5.57 18.64 -7.64
N VAL A 49 -5.25 19.11 -6.43
CA VAL A 49 -3.88 19.09 -5.88
C VAL A 49 -3.38 17.66 -5.67
N LYS A 50 -4.20 16.79 -5.06
CA LYS A 50 -3.85 15.38 -4.79
C LYS A 50 -3.54 14.58 -6.05
N CYS A 51 -4.15 14.99 -7.17
CA CYS A 51 -3.99 14.37 -8.47
C CYS A 51 -3.08 15.19 -9.38
N LEU A 52 -2.22 16.05 -8.83
CA LEU A 52 -1.16 16.77 -9.54
C LEU A 52 -1.66 17.62 -10.72
N ASN A 53 -2.88 18.13 -10.63
CA ASN A 53 -3.60 18.81 -11.72
C ASN A 53 -3.77 17.94 -12.99
N CYS A 54 -3.71 16.62 -12.86
CA CYS A 54 -3.88 15.66 -13.96
C CYS A 54 -5.30 15.10 -14.06
N PHE A 55 -6.16 15.33 -13.05
CA PHE A 55 -7.51 14.74 -12.98
C PHE A 55 -7.47 13.22 -13.16
N SER A 56 -8.15 12.66 -14.16
CA SER A 56 -8.17 11.24 -14.45
C SER A 56 -7.03 10.78 -15.37
N ASP A 57 -6.15 11.66 -15.87
CA ASP A 57 -5.05 11.25 -16.76
C ASP A 57 -3.96 10.47 -15.99
N LEU A 58 -3.99 9.15 -16.16
CA LEU A 58 -3.06 8.21 -15.54
C LEU A 58 -1.60 8.44 -15.97
N ASN A 59 -1.37 8.78 -17.24
CA ASN A 59 -0.03 9.05 -17.78
C ASN A 59 0.58 10.29 -17.13
N CYS A 60 -0.24 11.34 -17.02
CA CYS A 60 0.15 12.58 -16.35
C CYS A 60 0.46 12.33 -14.87
N ILE A 61 -0.41 11.60 -14.15
CA ILE A 61 -0.22 11.32 -12.71
C ILE A 61 1.09 10.58 -12.49
N ILE A 62 1.33 9.46 -13.17
CA ILE A 62 2.54 8.66 -12.97
C ILE A 62 3.78 9.47 -13.36
N SER A 63 3.72 10.22 -14.46
CA SER A 63 4.87 11.02 -14.91
C SER A 63 5.22 12.13 -13.93
N LYS A 64 4.24 12.84 -13.36
CA LYS A 64 4.48 13.87 -12.36
C LYS A 64 4.86 13.26 -11.00
N MET A 65 4.23 12.16 -10.60
CA MET A 65 4.55 11.47 -9.36
C MET A 65 5.97 10.91 -9.36
N TYR A 66 6.40 10.31 -10.48
CA TYR A 66 7.79 9.88 -10.68
C TYR A 66 8.78 11.02 -10.46
N LYS A 67 8.51 12.21 -11.03
CA LYS A 67 9.36 13.40 -10.82
C LYS A 67 9.39 13.85 -9.36
N LEU A 68 8.27 13.77 -8.64
CA LEU A 68 8.21 14.14 -7.22
C LEU A 68 9.00 13.16 -6.35
N ILE A 69 8.84 11.86 -6.58
CA ILE A 69 9.58 10.80 -5.88
C ILE A 69 11.07 10.94 -6.18
N ASP A 70 11.47 11.16 -7.44
CA ASP A 70 12.87 11.35 -7.83
C ASP A 70 13.51 12.59 -7.17
N LYS A 71 12.77 13.71 -7.08
CA LYS A 71 13.21 14.89 -6.32
C LYS A 71 13.38 14.57 -4.84
N LYS A 72 12.43 13.84 -4.24
CA LYS A 72 12.49 13.45 -2.83
C LYS A 72 13.67 12.53 -2.55
N SER A 73 13.93 11.52 -3.40
CA SER A 73 15.08 10.61 -3.23
C SER A 73 16.43 11.32 -3.30
N ARG A 74 16.47 12.49 -3.93
CA ARG A 74 17.66 13.36 -4.00
C ARG A 74 17.69 14.43 -2.90
N ASN A 75 16.77 14.38 -1.92
CA ASN A 75 16.60 15.37 -0.86
C ASN A 75 16.38 16.80 -1.38
N VAL A 76 15.73 16.95 -2.55
CA VAL A 76 15.46 18.26 -3.21
C VAL A 76 14.03 18.74 -2.94
N MET A 77 13.32 18.15 -1.97
CA MET A 77 11.93 18.49 -1.68
C MET A 77 11.57 18.17 -0.23
N ASP A 78 10.89 19.11 0.43
CA ASP A 78 10.30 18.94 1.75
C ASP A 78 9.11 17.96 1.73
N LYS A 79 8.50 17.73 2.90
CA LYS A 79 7.37 16.81 3.07
C LYS A 79 6.22 17.17 2.12
N SER A 80 5.82 16.22 1.29
CA SER A 80 4.66 16.34 0.40
C SER A 80 3.47 15.55 0.92
N TYR A 81 2.26 16.10 0.77
CA TYR A 81 1.01 15.38 1.03
C TYR A 81 0.90 14.06 0.25
N HIS A 82 1.58 13.94 -0.90
CA HIS A 82 1.58 12.74 -1.72
C HIS A 82 2.35 11.57 -1.09
N GLU A 83 3.23 11.84 -0.13
CA GLU A 83 4.05 10.83 0.55
C GLU A 83 3.19 9.79 1.27
N GLU A 84 2.08 10.21 1.88
CA GLU A 84 1.17 9.33 2.63
C GLU A 84 0.41 8.34 1.74
N TYR A 85 0.15 8.71 0.48
CA TYR A 85 -0.74 7.94 -0.39
C TYR A 85 0.00 7.21 -1.50
N PHE A 86 0.95 7.89 -2.14
CA PHE A 86 1.53 7.45 -3.41
C PHE A 86 2.99 7.03 -3.29
N PHE A 87 3.71 7.39 -2.23
CA PHE A 87 5.13 7.03 -2.15
C PHE A 87 5.30 5.57 -1.68
N PRO A 88 6.47 4.95 -1.88
CA PRO A 88 6.72 3.59 -1.44
C PRO A 88 6.49 3.42 0.06
N TYR A 89 5.86 2.32 0.47
CA TYR A 89 5.65 2.04 1.90
C TYR A 89 6.96 1.88 2.65
N THR A 90 7.97 1.30 1.99
CA THR A 90 9.34 1.17 2.50
C THR A 90 10.02 2.51 2.80
N TRP A 91 9.49 3.65 2.34
CA TRP A 91 10.05 4.97 2.66
C TRP A 91 9.51 5.53 3.96
N ASN A 92 8.27 5.18 4.32
CA ASN A 92 7.62 5.60 5.56
C ASN A 92 7.81 4.56 6.67
N PHE A 93 8.37 3.40 6.34
CA PHE A 93 8.59 2.31 7.27
C PHE A 93 10.09 2.05 7.42
N SER A 94 10.62 2.28 8.62
CA SER A 94 11.93 1.76 8.99
C SER A 94 11.76 0.40 9.64
N PRO A 95 12.55 -0.63 9.26
CA PRO A 95 12.65 -1.86 10.03
C PRO A 95 12.93 -1.51 11.49
N ILE A 96 12.07 -1.94 12.39
CA ILE A 96 12.26 -1.71 13.82
C ILE A 96 13.18 -2.81 14.32
N GLU A 97 14.42 -2.45 14.65
CA GLU A 97 15.41 -3.40 15.18
C GLU A 97 14.84 -4.15 16.39
N GLY A 98 15.02 -5.48 16.42
CA GLY A 98 14.56 -6.32 17.52
C GLY A 98 13.07 -6.69 17.53
N ILE A 99 12.28 -6.26 16.54
CA ILE A 99 10.86 -6.63 16.43
C ILE A 99 10.64 -7.58 15.25
N ASP A 100 10.04 -8.74 15.55
CA ASP A 100 9.54 -9.65 14.51
C ASP A 100 8.22 -9.12 13.91
N ILE A 101 8.30 -8.60 12.69
CA ILE A 101 7.15 -8.03 11.99
C ILE A 101 6.45 -9.12 11.19
N ASN A 102 5.21 -9.40 11.58
CA ASN A 102 4.37 -10.37 10.89
C ASN A 102 3.75 -9.76 9.62
N ILE A 103 4.39 -9.99 8.47
CA ILE A 103 3.88 -9.51 7.17
C ILE A 103 2.71 -10.38 6.70
N ILE A 104 1.57 -9.76 6.45
CA ILE A 104 0.33 -10.37 5.99
C ILE A 104 0.01 -9.85 4.59
N ASP A 105 -0.28 -10.76 3.66
CA ASP A 105 -0.79 -10.37 2.35
C ASP A 105 -2.26 -9.96 2.45
N MET A 106 -2.57 -8.72 2.05
CA MET A 106 -3.93 -8.18 2.02
C MET A 106 -4.88 -9.02 1.16
N GLU A 107 -4.36 -9.73 0.16
CA GLU A 107 -5.16 -10.56 -0.75
C GLU A 107 -5.43 -11.97 -0.19
N ASN A 108 -4.77 -12.35 0.91
CA ASN A 108 -4.90 -13.68 1.52
C ASN A 108 -5.64 -13.61 2.87
N ASP A 109 -6.97 -13.66 2.81
CA ASP A 109 -7.83 -13.58 3.99
C ASP A 109 -7.58 -14.72 4.98
N ASN A 110 -7.32 -15.93 4.49
CA ASN A 110 -7.01 -17.10 5.30
C ASN A 110 -5.69 -16.92 6.05
N GLN A 111 -4.65 -16.40 5.40
CA GLN A 111 -3.39 -16.08 6.06
C GLN A 111 -3.60 -15.01 7.14
N MET A 112 -4.39 -13.97 6.85
CA MET A 112 -4.68 -12.91 7.81
C MET A 112 -5.42 -13.45 9.04
N LYS A 113 -6.49 -14.23 8.83
CA LYS A 113 -7.25 -14.90 9.89
C LYS A 113 -6.37 -15.83 10.71
N PHE A 114 -5.51 -16.63 10.06
CA PHE A 114 -4.61 -17.55 10.74
C PHE A 114 -3.60 -16.81 11.62
N LYS A 115 -2.89 -15.81 11.06
CA LYS A 115 -1.85 -15.06 11.79
C LYS A 115 -2.42 -14.27 12.95
N ILE A 116 -3.53 -13.54 12.74
CA ILE A 116 -4.18 -12.76 13.80
C ILE A 116 -4.85 -13.70 14.81
N GLY A 117 -5.58 -14.71 14.35
CA GLY A 117 -6.28 -15.66 15.19
C GLY A 117 -5.35 -16.42 16.13
N LYS A 118 -4.17 -16.82 15.66
CA LYS A 118 -3.14 -17.46 16.49
C LYS A 118 -2.77 -16.58 17.69
N GLU A 119 -2.51 -15.29 17.46
CA GLU A 119 -2.15 -14.37 18.54
C GLU A 119 -3.33 -14.08 19.47
N LEU A 120 -4.55 -13.95 18.95
CA LEU A 120 -5.74 -13.77 19.79
C LEU A 120 -6.00 -14.98 20.71
N ILE A 121 -5.82 -16.20 20.20
CA ILE A 121 -5.92 -17.43 21.00
C ILE A 121 -4.83 -17.45 22.07
N HIS A 122 -3.59 -17.09 21.72
CA HIS A 122 -2.47 -17.03 22.67
C HIS A 122 -2.73 -16.00 23.80
N LEU A 123 -3.40 -14.90 23.48
CA LEU A 123 -3.81 -13.86 24.43
C LEU A 123 -5.10 -14.19 25.21
N ASN A 124 -5.62 -15.42 25.10
CA ASN A 124 -6.86 -15.88 25.74
C ASN A 124 -8.08 -14.98 25.45
N ILE A 125 -8.15 -14.42 24.23
CA ILE A 125 -9.30 -13.63 23.80
C ILE A 125 -10.51 -14.54 23.61
N SER A 126 -11.70 -14.05 23.97
CA SER A 126 -12.94 -14.82 23.88
C SER A 126 -13.23 -15.27 22.44
N THR A 127 -13.83 -16.45 22.31
CA THR A 127 -14.23 -17.02 21.01
C THR A 127 -15.19 -16.12 20.24
N HIS A 128 -16.04 -15.37 20.96
CA HIS A 128 -16.92 -14.35 20.37
C HIS A 128 -16.12 -13.24 19.68
N ASN A 129 -15.14 -12.64 20.37
CA ASN A 129 -14.32 -11.57 19.83
C ASN A 129 -13.42 -12.06 18.67
N ILE A 130 -12.94 -13.31 18.72
CA ILE A 130 -12.19 -13.93 17.62
C ILE A 130 -13.09 -14.05 16.39
N LYS A 131 -14.32 -14.54 16.56
CA LYS A 131 -15.30 -14.66 15.48
C LYS A 131 -15.62 -13.29 14.86
N ASP A 132 -15.83 -12.26 15.67
CA ASP A 132 -16.07 -10.91 15.20
C ASP A 132 -14.87 -10.34 14.43
N THR A 133 -13.65 -10.59 14.90
CA THR A 133 -12.43 -10.23 14.17
C THR A 133 -12.38 -10.92 12.80
N PHE A 134 -12.72 -12.21 12.72
CA PHE A 134 -12.76 -12.94 11.45
C PHE A 134 -13.86 -12.43 10.51
N ASN A 135 -14.99 -11.97 11.05
CA ASN A 135 -16.05 -11.32 10.28
C ASN A 135 -15.55 -9.98 9.70
N ILE A 136 -14.85 -9.17 10.49
CA ILE A 136 -14.24 -7.91 10.05
C ILE A 136 -13.25 -8.17 8.91
N ILE A 137 -12.34 -9.14 9.08
CA ILE A 137 -11.36 -9.52 8.04
C ILE A 137 -12.09 -9.95 6.76
N SER A 138 -13.09 -10.82 6.87
CA SER A 138 -13.85 -11.34 5.71
C SER A 138 -14.56 -10.21 4.96
N ASN A 139 -15.21 -9.30 5.70
CA ASN A 139 -15.91 -8.15 5.12
C ASN A 139 -14.94 -7.19 4.42
N PHE A 140 -13.78 -6.95 5.04
CA PHE A 140 -12.72 -6.15 4.45
C PHE A 140 -12.19 -6.76 3.15
N SER A 141 -11.83 -8.05 3.16
CA SER A 141 -11.32 -8.77 1.98
C SER A 141 -12.33 -8.80 0.84
N LYS A 142 -13.62 -9.01 1.15
CA LYS A 142 -14.71 -8.94 0.17
C LYS A 142 -14.82 -7.55 -0.45
N SER A 143 -14.88 -6.51 0.39
CA SER A 143 -14.94 -5.12 -0.06
C SER A 143 -13.72 -4.75 -0.92
N TYR A 144 -12.54 -5.22 -0.54
CA TYR A 144 -11.32 -5.01 -1.30
C TYR A 144 -11.35 -5.70 -2.66
N ALA A 145 -11.73 -6.98 -2.72
CA ALA A 145 -11.87 -7.72 -3.96
C ALA A 145 -12.86 -7.04 -4.93
N ASP A 146 -14.00 -6.55 -4.43
CA ASP A 146 -14.98 -5.81 -5.22
C ASP A 146 -14.40 -4.51 -5.81
N ARG A 147 -13.66 -3.74 -4.99
CA ARG A 147 -12.96 -2.53 -5.44
C ARG A 147 -11.92 -2.86 -6.51
N LYS A 148 -11.08 -3.86 -6.28
CA LYS A 148 -10.05 -4.33 -7.22
C LYS A 148 -10.67 -4.77 -8.55
N ASN A 149 -11.78 -5.51 -8.52
CA ASN A 149 -12.50 -5.92 -9.72
C ASN A 149 -13.11 -4.74 -10.47
N LYS A 150 -13.60 -3.71 -9.76
CA LYS A 150 -14.09 -2.48 -10.38
C LYS A 150 -12.97 -1.65 -11.01
N ILE A 151 -11.82 -1.56 -10.35
CA ILE A 151 -10.58 -0.97 -10.86
C ILE A 151 -10.18 -1.65 -12.17
N ARG A 152 -10.05 -2.98 -12.15
CA ARG A 152 -9.64 -3.77 -13.32
C ARG A 152 -10.55 -3.52 -14.52
N ARG A 153 -11.87 -3.59 -14.31
CA ARG A 153 -12.85 -3.32 -15.38
C ARG A 153 -12.72 -1.91 -15.97
N LYS A 154 -12.44 -0.91 -15.14
CA LYS A 154 -12.29 0.48 -15.61
C LYS A 154 -10.98 0.71 -16.36
N LEU A 155 -9.89 0.08 -15.91
CA LEU A 155 -8.55 0.26 -16.49
C LEU A 155 -8.25 -0.64 -17.68
N ASN A 156 -9.02 -1.71 -17.89
CA ASN A 156 -8.97 -2.46 -19.15
C ASN A 156 -9.29 -1.57 -20.37
N GLY A 157 -9.85 -0.35 -20.17
CA GLY A 157 -9.96 0.68 -21.20
C GLY A 157 -8.83 1.75 -21.20
N GLU A 158 -8.03 1.88 -20.14
CA GLU A 158 -7.07 2.98 -19.93
C GLU A 158 -5.71 2.43 -19.44
N THR A 159 -4.99 1.86 -20.40
CA THR A 159 -3.56 1.54 -20.52
C THR A 159 -2.54 2.04 -19.45
N LEU A 160 -2.40 1.35 -18.30
CA LEU A 160 -1.13 1.37 -17.55
C LEU A 160 -0.06 0.51 -18.26
N TYR A 161 -0.51 -0.58 -18.89
CA TYR A 161 0.34 -1.69 -19.33
C TYR A 161 0.87 -1.57 -20.76
N TYR A 162 0.30 -0.69 -21.59
CA TYR A 162 0.69 -0.56 -23.00
C TYR A 162 1.84 0.44 -23.23
N ASN A 163 2.16 1.28 -22.25
CA ASN A 163 3.25 2.25 -22.35
C ASN A 163 4.49 1.78 -21.58
N LYS A 164 5.47 1.23 -22.31
CA LYS A 164 6.75 0.75 -21.78
C LYS A 164 7.48 1.79 -20.92
N LEU A 165 7.43 3.07 -21.30
CA LEU A 165 8.07 4.15 -20.55
C LEU A 165 7.32 4.45 -19.26
N LEU A 166 5.98 4.42 -19.30
CA LEU A 166 5.15 4.60 -18.12
C LEU A 166 5.36 3.47 -17.10
N LEU A 167 5.40 2.23 -17.57
CA LEU A 167 5.63 1.06 -16.73
C LEU A 167 7.02 1.10 -16.10
N ARG A 168 8.05 1.56 -16.83
CA ARG A 168 9.39 1.80 -16.28
C ARG A 168 9.36 2.81 -15.13
N LYS A 169 8.73 3.97 -15.33
CA LYS A 169 8.59 4.98 -14.28
C LYS A 169 7.89 4.41 -13.06
N PHE A 170 6.78 3.70 -13.26
CA PHE A 170 6.02 3.05 -12.20
C PHE A 170 6.87 2.03 -11.42
N ALA A 171 7.53 1.12 -12.13
CA ALA A 171 8.38 0.10 -11.52
C ALA A 171 9.55 0.74 -10.74
N SER A 172 10.13 1.82 -11.26
CA SER A 172 11.17 2.59 -10.58
C SER A 172 10.66 3.28 -9.31
N MET A 173 9.45 3.84 -9.33
CA MET A 173 8.84 4.45 -8.14
C MET A 173 8.76 3.45 -6.98
N TYR A 174 8.32 2.22 -7.26
CA TYR A 174 8.02 1.22 -6.22
C TYR A 174 9.05 0.08 -6.12
N TYR A 175 10.25 0.24 -6.71
CA TYR A 175 11.25 -0.83 -6.77
C TYR A 175 11.56 -1.43 -5.40
N CYS A 176 11.73 -0.58 -4.38
CA CYS A 176 11.98 -1.03 -3.01
C CYS A 176 10.81 -1.84 -2.43
N ASP A 177 9.57 -1.43 -2.66
CA ASP A 177 8.39 -2.19 -2.22
C ASP A 177 8.32 -3.56 -2.92
N PHE A 178 8.55 -3.60 -4.25
CA PHE A 178 8.57 -4.87 -4.99
C PHE A 178 9.62 -5.84 -4.41
N LYS A 179 10.84 -5.34 -4.17
CA LYS A 179 11.94 -6.15 -3.63
C LYS A 179 11.70 -6.58 -2.19
N TYR A 180 11.35 -5.64 -1.31
CA TYR A 180 11.20 -5.90 0.12
C TYR A 180 10.05 -6.87 0.41
N PHE A 181 8.92 -6.74 -0.30
CA PHE A 181 7.74 -7.58 -0.08
C PHE A 181 7.69 -8.85 -0.95
N GLY A 182 8.67 -9.05 -1.82
CA GLY A 182 8.74 -10.23 -2.70
C GLY A 182 7.65 -10.27 -3.76
N PHE A 183 7.28 -9.12 -4.33
CA PHE A 183 6.32 -9.05 -5.43
C PHE A 183 7.03 -9.08 -6.79
N ASP A 184 6.37 -9.66 -7.79
CA ASP A 184 6.86 -9.63 -9.17
C ASP A 184 6.89 -8.19 -9.69
N ILE A 185 8.04 -7.79 -10.22
CA ILE A 185 8.17 -6.51 -10.91
C ILE A 185 7.49 -6.67 -12.28
N PRO A 186 6.54 -5.78 -12.65
CA PRO A 186 5.86 -5.85 -13.94
C PRO A 186 6.85 -5.95 -15.11
N GLN A 187 6.89 -7.09 -15.79
CA GLN A 187 7.78 -7.33 -16.93
C GLN A 187 7.13 -6.90 -18.25
N PHE A 188 7.96 -6.48 -19.21
CA PHE A 188 7.49 -5.98 -20.52
C PHE A 188 6.89 -7.04 -21.45
N LYS A 189 6.99 -8.35 -21.15
CA LYS A 189 6.68 -9.44 -22.10
C LYS A 189 5.56 -10.41 -21.69
N LYS A 190 5.03 -10.34 -20.46
CA LYS A 190 3.91 -11.18 -19.99
C LYS A 190 2.99 -10.33 -19.14
N LEU A 191 1.93 -9.79 -19.73
CA LEU A 191 0.90 -9.04 -19.02
C LEU A 191 -0.48 -9.47 -19.49
N MET A 192 -0.72 -10.79 -19.46
CA MET A 192 -1.99 -11.41 -19.85
C MET A 192 -2.74 -12.08 -18.68
N TYR A 193 -2.31 -11.84 -17.44
CA TYR A 193 -3.00 -12.39 -16.27
C TYR A 193 -3.15 -11.33 -15.18
N PHE A 194 -4.24 -10.58 -15.27
CA PHE A 194 -4.91 -9.94 -14.14
C PHE A 194 -6.41 -10.13 -14.30
#